data_AF-A0A4R2GSN3-F1
#
_entry.id   AF-A0A4R2GSN3-F1
#
_cell.length_a   1.000
_cell.length_b   1.000
_cell.length_c   1.000
_cell.angle_alpha   90.00
_cell.angle_beta   90.00
_cell.angle_gamma   90.00
#
_symmetry.space_group_name_H-M   'P 1'
#
loop_
_entity.id
_entity.type
_entity.pdbx_description
1 polymer ?
#
loop_
_entity_poly.entity_id
_entity_poly.type
_entity_poly.pdbx_seq_one_letter_code
_entity_poly.pdbx_strand_id
1 'polypeptide(L)'
;MRISRKKAEANRAEVVAQASRLFRERGLDGPSVAELMRAAGMTHGGFYNHFASKTELQASALTHNFDLAVARLAHIGEGADAERRRAALADYITHYLSPKARDASGASCPMVAFGADVSREGAEVRRAYAEGLERYLSDLALAFASRAAGEAEGDGQPAADPGARSRAIVLLATLAGGLSLARSVAAVNPTLSDELLTVARAQALALAGGSELG
;
A
#
# COMPACT_ATOMS: atom_id res chain seq x y z
N MET A 1 -1.20 -36.24 14.23
CA MET A 1 -1.38 -35.32 15.37
C MET A 1 -2.22 -34.13 14.91
N ARG A 2 -3.39 -33.90 15.50
CA ARG A 2 -4.30 -32.80 15.10
C ARG A 2 -3.76 -31.48 15.66
N ILE A 3 -3.46 -30.53 14.78
CA ILE A 3 -2.98 -29.20 15.17
C ILE A 3 -4.16 -28.44 15.81
N SER A 4 -3.91 -27.70 16.89
CA SER A 4 -4.96 -26.88 17.51
C SER A 4 -5.39 -25.75 16.56
N ARG A 5 -6.64 -25.29 16.67
CA ARG A 5 -7.16 -24.19 15.83
C ARG A 5 -6.27 -22.95 15.88
N LYS A 6 -5.85 -22.54 17.08
CA LYS A 6 -4.93 -21.41 17.30
C LYS A 6 -3.58 -21.60 16.57
N LYS A 7 -3.02 -22.81 16.59
CA LYS A 7 -1.77 -23.11 15.88
C LYS A 7 -1.97 -23.16 14.36
N ALA A 8 -3.12 -23.62 13.88
CA ALA A 8 -3.46 -23.58 12.46
C ALA A 8 -3.63 -22.15 11.94
N GLU A 9 -4.25 -21.26 12.73
CA GLU A 9 -4.39 -19.83 12.42
C GLU A 9 -3.02 -19.13 12.42
N ALA A 10 -2.17 -19.38 13.41
CA ALA A 10 -0.81 -18.84 13.46
C ALA A 10 0.04 -19.28 12.25
N ASN A 11 -0.02 -20.57 11.90
CA ASN A 11 0.65 -21.09 10.72
C ASN A 11 0.14 -20.43 9.43
N ARG A 12 -1.19 -20.27 9.30
CA ARG A 12 -1.79 -19.60 8.14
C ARG A 12 -1.28 -18.15 8.04
N ALA A 13 -1.24 -17.42 9.16
CA ALA A 13 -0.74 -16.05 9.19
C ALA A 13 0.74 -15.96 8.78
N GLU A 14 1.60 -16.89 9.23
CA GLU A 14 3.00 -16.95 8.82
C GLU A 14 3.14 -17.18 7.31
N VAL A 15 2.37 -18.11 6.73
CA VAL A 15 2.37 -18.34 5.28
C VAL A 15 1.94 -17.08 4.54
N VAL A 16 0.90 -16.38 4.99
CA VAL A 16 0.45 -15.12 4.39
C VAL A 16 1.55 -14.06 4.46
N ALA A 17 2.23 -13.90 5.60
CA ALA A 17 3.29 -12.91 5.78
C ALA A 17 4.49 -13.16 4.84
N GLN A 18 4.96 -14.41 4.75
CA GLN A 18 6.06 -14.77 3.86
C GLN A 18 5.67 -14.68 2.39
N ALA A 19 4.47 -15.13 2.05
CA ALA A 19 3.94 -15.03 0.68
C ALA A 19 3.80 -13.58 0.24
N SER A 20 3.26 -12.73 1.12
CA SER A 20 3.15 -11.29 0.92
C SER A 20 4.48 -10.66 0.56
N ARG A 21 5.57 -11.01 1.27
CA ARG A 21 6.92 -10.56 0.94
C ARG A 21 7.39 -11.06 -0.41
N LEU A 22 7.31 -12.36 -0.66
CA LEU A 22 7.79 -12.97 -1.91
C LEU A 22 7.04 -12.47 -3.14
N PHE A 23 5.72 -12.26 -3.04
CA PHE A 23 4.94 -11.69 -4.13
C PHE A 23 5.35 -10.25 -4.43
N ARG A 24 5.65 -9.41 -3.43
CA ARG A 24 6.17 -8.06 -3.69
C ARG A 24 7.53 -8.07 -4.40
N GLU A 25 8.37 -9.05 -4.08
CA GLU A 25 9.72 -9.17 -4.65
C GLU A 25 9.72 -9.77 -6.06
N ARG A 26 8.78 -10.68 -6.36
CA ARG A 26 8.84 -11.56 -7.54
C ARG A 26 7.56 -11.56 -8.39
N GLY A 27 6.59 -10.70 -8.07
CA GLY A 27 5.26 -10.68 -8.70
C GLY A 27 4.33 -11.77 -8.15
N LEU A 28 3.03 -11.65 -8.44
CA LEU A 28 2.00 -12.58 -7.94
C LEU A 28 2.18 -14.01 -8.46
N ASP A 29 2.66 -14.15 -9.69
CA ASP A 29 2.85 -15.45 -10.33
C ASP A 29 4.23 -16.07 -10.09
N GLY A 30 5.23 -15.27 -9.74
CA GLY A 30 6.64 -15.69 -9.71
C GLY A 30 6.95 -16.86 -8.75
N PRO A 31 6.54 -16.81 -7.47
CA PRO A 31 6.80 -17.89 -6.52
C PRO A 31 5.87 -19.10 -6.69
N SER A 32 6.42 -20.31 -6.64
CA SER A 32 5.66 -21.56 -6.55
C SER A 32 5.13 -21.82 -5.13
N VAL A 33 4.09 -22.66 -5.00
CA VAL A 33 3.56 -23.08 -3.67
C VAL A 33 4.66 -23.71 -2.81
N ALA A 34 5.56 -24.50 -3.41
CA ALA A 34 6.67 -25.12 -2.69
C ALA A 34 7.65 -24.07 -2.13
N GLU A 35 7.98 -23.04 -2.91
CA GLU A 35 8.83 -21.94 -2.44
C GLU A 35 8.16 -21.14 -1.32
N LEU A 36 6.88 -20.82 -1.46
CA LEU A 36 6.09 -20.07 -0.47
C LEU A 36 6.03 -20.83 0.86
N MET A 37 5.71 -22.12 0.82
CA MET A 37 5.64 -22.96 2.01
C MET A 37 7.01 -23.13 2.67
N ARG A 38 8.06 -23.34 1.87
CA ARG A 38 9.44 -23.44 2.38
C ARG A 38 9.87 -22.15 3.06
N ALA A 39 9.52 -20.99 2.52
CA ALA A 39 9.82 -19.69 3.13
C ALA A 39 9.12 -19.52 4.48
N ALA A 40 7.93 -20.11 4.66
CA ALA A 40 7.20 -20.16 5.93
C ALA A 40 7.67 -21.29 6.88
N GLY A 41 8.71 -22.05 6.52
CA GLY A 41 9.17 -23.18 7.33
C GLY A 41 8.19 -24.36 7.35
N MET A 42 7.34 -24.48 6.33
CA MET A 42 6.26 -25.46 6.23
C MET A 42 6.45 -26.40 5.04
N THR A 43 5.82 -27.58 5.11
CA THR A 43 5.87 -28.57 4.02
C THR A 43 4.91 -28.20 2.90
N HIS A 44 5.22 -28.60 1.66
CA HIS A 44 4.34 -28.40 0.50
C HIS A 44 2.94 -29.02 0.73
N GLY A 45 2.88 -30.25 1.27
CA GLY A 45 1.61 -30.92 1.58
C GLY A 45 0.79 -30.21 2.66
N GLY A 46 1.43 -29.42 3.53
CA GLY A 46 0.74 -28.62 4.53
C GLY A 46 -0.10 -27.47 3.94
N PHE A 47 0.14 -27.08 2.69
CA PHE A 47 -0.51 -25.94 2.05
C PHE A 47 -2.02 -26.12 2.01
N TYR A 48 -2.48 -27.30 1.57
CA TYR A 48 -3.90 -27.61 1.40
C TYR A 48 -4.67 -27.80 2.71
N ASN A 49 -3.97 -27.79 3.86
CA ASN A 49 -4.63 -27.70 5.17
C ASN A 49 -5.01 -26.26 5.53
N HIS A 50 -4.42 -25.28 4.84
CA HIS A 50 -4.59 -23.87 5.12
C HIS A 50 -5.32 -23.15 3.98
N PHE A 51 -4.96 -23.42 2.73
CA PHE A 51 -5.50 -22.74 1.54
C PHE A 51 -6.02 -23.75 0.53
N ALA A 52 -7.17 -23.48 -0.06
CA ALA A 52 -7.75 -24.26 -1.14
C ALA A 52 -6.98 -24.10 -2.46
N SER A 53 -6.33 -22.95 -2.68
CA SER A 53 -5.59 -22.67 -3.92
C SER A 53 -4.50 -21.62 -3.72
N LYS A 54 -3.56 -21.54 -4.68
CA LYS A 54 -2.57 -20.44 -4.73
C LYS A 54 -3.26 -19.08 -4.86
N THR A 55 -4.38 -19.02 -5.59
CA THR A 55 -5.19 -17.81 -5.77
C THR A 55 -5.77 -17.29 -4.46
N GLU A 56 -6.23 -18.18 -3.58
CA GLU A 56 -6.68 -17.80 -2.23
C GLU A 56 -5.54 -17.21 -1.39
N LEU A 57 -4.34 -17.80 -1.50
CA LEU A 57 -3.14 -17.26 -0.85
C LEU A 57 -2.74 -15.90 -1.45
N GLN A 58 -2.79 -15.72 -2.77
CA GLN A 58 -2.52 -14.44 -3.43
C GLN A 58 -3.49 -13.36 -2.92
N ALA A 59 -4.79 -13.65 -2.87
CA ALA A 59 -5.80 -12.73 -2.34
C ALA A 59 -5.55 -12.41 -0.86
N SER A 60 -5.28 -13.41 -0.02
CA SER A 60 -4.96 -13.21 1.40
C SER A 60 -3.69 -12.37 1.60
N ALA A 61 -2.67 -12.60 0.78
CA ALA A 61 -1.43 -11.84 0.81
C ALA A 61 -1.62 -10.39 0.34
N LEU A 62 -2.47 -10.15 -0.67
CA LEU A 62 -2.87 -8.79 -1.07
C LEU A 62 -3.59 -8.06 0.05
N THR A 63 -4.58 -8.69 0.68
CA THR A 63 -5.29 -8.10 1.83
C THR A 63 -4.31 -7.72 2.93
N HIS A 64 -3.40 -8.64 3.29
CA HIS A 64 -2.36 -8.36 4.28
C HIS A 64 -1.44 -7.20 3.88
N ASN A 65 -1.06 -7.08 2.61
CA ASN A 65 -0.28 -5.96 2.10
C ASN A 65 -1.01 -4.62 2.26
N PHE A 66 -2.30 -4.58 1.95
CA PHE A 66 -3.11 -3.37 2.11
C PHE A 66 -3.33 -3.03 3.58
N ASP A 67 -3.51 -4.01 4.46
CA ASP A 67 -3.62 -3.77 5.90
C ASP A 67 -2.33 -3.11 6.44
N LEU A 68 -1.16 -3.58 6.00
CA LEU A 68 0.12 -2.93 6.34
C LEU A 68 0.24 -1.52 5.74
N ALA A 69 -0.28 -1.29 4.54
CA ALA A 69 -0.24 0.03 3.89
C ALA A 69 -1.16 1.04 4.60
N VAL A 70 -2.36 0.61 4.97
CA VAL A 70 -3.34 1.37 5.77
C VAL A 70 -2.76 1.70 7.15
N ALA A 71 -2.16 0.73 7.84
CA ALA A 71 -1.56 0.96 9.15
C ALA A 71 -0.45 2.04 9.12
N ARG A 72 0.26 2.19 8.00
CA ARG A 72 1.26 3.27 7.83
C ARG A 72 0.61 4.67 7.71
N LEU A 73 -0.62 4.76 7.20
CA LEU A 73 -1.35 6.01 7.09
C LEU A 73 -2.00 6.44 8.41
N ALA A 74 -2.28 5.51 9.32
CA ALA A 74 -2.91 5.81 10.61
C ALA A 74 -2.18 6.93 11.39
N HIS A 75 -0.85 6.93 11.32
CA HIS A 75 -0.01 7.95 11.96
C HIS A 75 -0.19 9.38 11.41
N ILE A 76 -0.81 9.55 10.24
CA ILE A 76 -1.04 10.87 9.64
C ILE A 76 -2.26 11.55 10.27
N GLY A 77 -3.25 10.80 10.74
CA GLY A 77 -4.56 11.35 11.14
C GLY A 77 -4.89 11.33 12.64
N GLU A 78 -4.24 10.50 13.44
CA GLU A 78 -4.63 10.28 14.85
C GLU A 78 -4.35 11.49 15.76
N GLY A 79 -5.41 12.13 16.26
CA GLY A 79 -5.34 13.16 17.33
C GLY A 79 -4.61 14.45 16.97
N ALA A 80 -4.06 14.56 15.76
CA ALA A 80 -3.26 15.67 15.31
C ALA A 80 -4.12 16.87 14.86
N ASP A 81 -3.66 18.09 15.18
CA ASP A 81 -4.14 19.32 14.54
C ASP A 81 -3.76 19.39 13.05
N ALA A 82 -4.29 20.36 12.31
CA ALA A 82 -4.07 20.47 10.88
C ALA A 82 -2.58 20.61 10.49
N GLU A 83 -1.77 21.27 11.32
CA GLU A 83 -0.35 21.47 11.08
C GLU A 83 0.41 20.15 11.22
N ARG A 84 0.17 19.41 12.31
CA ARG A 84 0.77 18.11 12.56
C ARG A 84 0.38 17.08 11.50
N ARG A 85 -0.88 17.08 11.06
CA ARG A 85 -1.32 16.21 9.95
C ARG A 85 -0.57 16.51 8.66
N ARG A 86 -0.40 17.80 8.33
CA ARG A 86 0.35 18.22 7.15
C ARG A 86 1.83 17.83 7.22
N ALA A 87 2.46 18.03 8.38
CA ALA A 87 3.84 17.62 8.61
C ALA A 87 3.99 16.09 8.48
N ALA A 88 3.10 15.31 9.08
CA ALA A 88 3.12 13.85 8.97
C ALA A 88 2.90 13.36 7.53
N LEU A 89 2.02 14.02 6.78
CA LEU A 89 1.82 13.73 5.35
C LEU A 89 3.07 14.08 4.52
N ALA A 90 3.72 15.21 4.81
CA ALA A 90 4.97 15.61 4.14
C ALA A 90 6.11 14.63 4.43
N ASP A 91 6.24 14.15 5.67
CA ASP A 91 7.20 13.12 6.06
C ASP A 91 6.91 11.79 5.35
N TYR A 92 5.63 11.39 5.28
CA TYR A 92 5.20 10.22 4.53
C TYR A 92 5.60 10.31 3.05
N ILE A 93 5.29 11.44 2.39
CA ILE A 93 5.63 11.71 0.98
C ILE A 93 7.14 11.64 0.78
N THR A 94 7.90 12.29 1.66
CA THR A 94 9.37 12.33 1.58
C THR A 94 9.98 10.95 1.72
N HIS A 95 9.48 10.14 2.66
CA HIS A 95 9.92 8.76 2.81
C HIS A 95 9.57 7.91 1.59
N TYR A 96 8.33 8.02 1.09
CA TYR A 96 7.82 7.24 -0.03
C TYR A 96 8.64 7.50 -1.32
N LEU A 97 8.97 8.76 -1.59
CA LEU A 97 9.74 9.19 -2.77
C LEU A 97 11.21 9.45 -2.42
N SER A 98 11.84 8.47 -1.76
CA SER A 98 13.26 8.48 -1.41
C SER A 98 14.05 7.41 -2.16
N PRO A 99 15.38 7.58 -2.35
CA PRO A 99 16.24 6.51 -2.88
C PRO A 99 16.12 5.21 -2.07
N LYS A 100 16.01 5.33 -0.74
CA LYS A 100 15.80 4.18 0.15
C LYS A 100 14.52 3.41 -0.18
N ALA A 101 13.41 4.12 -0.42
CA ALA A 101 12.15 3.49 -0.82
C ALA A 101 12.24 2.93 -2.25
N ARG A 102 12.90 3.62 -3.18
CA ARG A 102 13.18 3.13 -4.54
C ARG A 102 13.89 1.78 -4.51
N ASP A 103 14.96 1.68 -3.74
CA ASP A 103 15.84 0.51 -3.73
C ASP A 103 15.28 -0.66 -2.90
N ALA A 104 14.28 -0.41 -2.05
CA ALA A 104 13.60 -1.43 -1.27
C ALA A 104 12.49 -2.16 -2.07
N SER A 105 12.89 -3.14 -2.89
CA SER A 105 11.99 -3.97 -3.71
C SER A 105 10.87 -4.65 -2.90
N GLY A 106 11.19 -5.19 -1.72
CA GLY A 106 10.24 -5.92 -0.86
C GLY A 106 9.46 -5.07 0.15
N ALA A 107 9.68 -3.76 0.26
CA ALA A 107 9.05 -2.91 1.31
C ALA A 107 7.87 -2.06 0.78
N SER A 108 7.61 -2.12 -0.51
CA SER A 108 6.92 -1.03 -1.19
C SER A 108 5.41 -1.17 -1.26
N CYS A 109 4.78 -0.03 -1.53
CA CYS A 109 3.36 0.16 -1.76
C CYS A 109 2.74 -0.95 -2.62
N PRO A 110 1.63 -1.58 -2.19
CA PRO A 110 0.99 -2.65 -2.96
C PRO A 110 0.57 -2.21 -4.37
N MET A 111 0.26 -0.92 -4.56
CA MET A 111 -0.12 -0.38 -5.87
C MET A 111 1.05 -0.39 -6.86
N VAL A 112 2.27 -0.14 -6.37
CA VAL A 112 3.49 -0.21 -7.20
C VAL A 112 3.90 -1.66 -7.42
N ALA A 113 3.79 -2.51 -6.39
CA ALA A 113 4.21 -3.91 -6.47
C ALA A 113 3.30 -4.76 -7.37
N PHE A 114 1.99 -4.50 -7.36
CA PHE A 114 1.00 -5.39 -7.97
C PHE A 114 0.14 -4.74 -9.06
N GLY A 115 0.21 -3.42 -9.25
CA GLY A 115 -0.70 -2.70 -10.15
C GLY A 115 -0.68 -3.22 -11.59
N ALA A 116 0.49 -3.60 -12.11
CA ALA A 116 0.61 -4.19 -13.44
C ALA A 116 0.11 -5.66 -13.50
N ASP A 117 0.38 -6.44 -12.45
CA ASP A 117 0.09 -7.88 -12.38
C ASP A 117 -1.41 -8.12 -12.21
N VAL A 118 -2.06 -7.40 -11.29
CA VAL A 118 -3.45 -7.64 -10.88
C VAL A 118 -4.45 -7.56 -12.05
N SER A 119 -4.12 -6.77 -13.08
CA SER A 119 -4.94 -6.64 -14.29
C SER A 119 -5.09 -7.96 -15.07
N ARG A 120 -4.21 -8.94 -14.84
CA ARG A 120 -4.17 -10.24 -15.53
C ARG A 120 -4.74 -11.39 -14.68
N GLU A 121 -5.04 -11.14 -13.41
CA GLU A 121 -5.33 -12.16 -12.40
C GLU A 121 -6.80 -12.61 -12.33
N GLY A 122 -7.12 -13.64 -11.55
CA GLY A 122 -8.50 -14.07 -11.34
C GLY A 122 -9.40 -13.02 -10.63
N ALA A 123 -10.72 -13.19 -10.70
CA ALA A 123 -11.69 -12.28 -10.08
C ALA A 123 -11.50 -12.14 -8.55
N GLU A 124 -11.04 -13.20 -7.89
CA GLU A 124 -10.76 -13.20 -6.44
C GLU A 124 -9.64 -12.22 -6.06
N VAL A 125 -8.50 -12.29 -6.76
CA VAL A 125 -7.33 -11.43 -6.55
C VAL A 125 -7.65 -9.98 -6.90
N ARG A 126 -8.37 -9.74 -8.01
CA ARG A 126 -8.82 -8.41 -8.40
C ARG A 126 -9.74 -7.77 -7.37
N ARG A 127 -10.64 -8.55 -6.76
CA ARG A 127 -11.54 -8.08 -5.71
C ARG A 127 -10.77 -7.68 -4.45
N ALA A 128 -9.86 -8.54 -3.98
CA ALA A 128 -9.03 -8.24 -2.82
C ALA A 128 -8.20 -6.97 -3.02
N TYR A 129 -7.68 -6.76 -4.24
CA TYR A 129 -6.98 -5.52 -4.59
C TYR A 129 -7.89 -4.30 -4.58
N ALA A 130 -9.06 -4.37 -5.21
CA ALA A 130 -10.00 -3.26 -5.28
C ALA A 130 -10.48 -2.81 -3.90
N GLU A 131 -10.84 -3.77 -3.03
CA GLU A 131 -11.24 -3.51 -1.64
C GLU A 131 -10.09 -2.90 -0.83
N GLY A 132 -8.87 -3.41 -1.00
CA GLY A 132 -7.68 -2.85 -0.36
C GLY A 132 -7.37 -1.42 -0.81
N LEU A 133 -7.46 -1.15 -2.11
CA LEU A 133 -7.23 0.17 -2.68
C LEU A 133 -8.27 1.19 -2.21
N GLU A 134 -9.54 0.78 -2.14
CA GLU A 134 -10.62 1.64 -1.64
C GLU A 134 -10.40 2.04 -0.18
N ARG A 135 -10.00 1.09 0.68
CA ARG A 135 -9.63 1.37 2.08
C ARG A 135 -8.45 2.33 2.16
N TYR A 136 -7.38 2.06 1.41
CA TYR A 136 -6.21 2.92 1.41
C TYR A 136 -6.52 4.35 0.94
N LEU A 137 -7.33 4.52 -0.11
CA LEU A 137 -7.75 5.83 -0.60
C LEU A 137 -8.64 6.57 0.40
N SER A 138 -9.53 5.85 1.08
CA SER A 138 -10.37 6.41 2.14
C SER A 138 -9.53 6.97 3.28
N ASP A 139 -8.54 6.21 3.74
CA ASP A 139 -7.65 6.65 4.82
C ASP A 139 -6.72 7.78 4.38
N LEU A 140 -6.20 7.73 3.14
CA LEU A 140 -5.38 8.81 2.60
C LEU A 140 -6.18 10.11 2.45
N ALA A 141 -7.48 10.04 2.12
CA ALA A 141 -8.35 11.21 2.06
C ALA A 141 -8.51 11.89 3.42
N LEU A 142 -8.41 11.15 4.54
CA LEU A 142 -8.45 11.74 5.88
C LEU A 142 -7.27 12.69 6.15
N ALA A 143 -6.13 12.48 5.48
CA ALA A 143 -4.99 13.39 5.57
C ALA A 143 -5.31 14.78 4.97
N PHE A 144 -6.25 14.82 4.02
CA PHE A 144 -6.71 16.03 3.35
C PHE A 144 -7.97 16.63 3.96
N ALA A 145 -8.57 15.97 4.94
CA ALA A 145 -9.77 16.48 5.59
C ALA A 145 -9.44 17.80 6.28
N SER A 146 -10.07 18.87 5.79
CA SER A 146 -10.17 20.09 6.56
C SER A 146 -10.98 19.74 7.81
N ARG A 147 -10.32 19.69 8.96
CA ARG A 147 -11.04 20.03 10.19
C ARG A 147 -11.22 21.53 10.12
N ALA A 148 -12.19 21.98 9.32
CA ALA A 148 -12.66 23.34 9.39
C ALA A 148 -13.07 23.57 10.84
N ALA A 149 -12.21 24.26 11.59
CA ALA A 149 -12.55 24.76 12.89
C ALA A 149 -13.58 25.87 12.65
N GLY A 150 -14.88 25.53 12.71
CA GLY A 150 -15.91 26.57 12.79
C GLY A 150 -17.26 26.30 12.16
N GLU A 151 -17.39 25.38 11.20
CA GLU A 151 -18.69 25.16 10.52
C GLU A 151 -19.19 23.75 10.79
N ALA A 152 -19.71 23.55 12.01
CA ALA A 152 -20.54 22.41 12.33
C ALA A 152 -21.94 22.65 11.76
N GLU A 153 -22.22 22.12 10.57
CA GLU A 153 -23.60 21.86 10.17
C GLU A 153 -24.07 20.55 10.81
N GLY A 154 -24.70 20.64 11.97
CA GLY A 154 -25.41 19.52 12.59
C GLY A 154 -24.54 18.37 13.11
N ASP A 155 -25.04 17.72 14.15
CA ASP A 155 -24.65 16.39 14.63
C ASP A 155 -23.14 16.08 14.71
N GLY A 156 -22.28 17.08 15.01
CA GLY A 156 -20.90 16.87 15.43
C GLY A 156 -19.95 16.17 14.44
N GLN A 157 -20.37 15.90 13.21
CA GLN A 157 -19.53 15.31 12.18
C GLN A 157 -18.91 16.42 11.33
N PRO A 158 -17.57 16.51 11.23
CA PRO A 158 -16.95 17.47 10.33
C PRO A 158 -17.42 17.20 8.89
N ALA A 159 -17.86 18.25 8.20
CA ALA A 159 -18.27 18.17 6.80
C ALA A 159 -17.15 17.54 5.97
N ALA A 160 -17.47 16.46 5.25
CA ALA A 160 -16.50 15.79 4.39
C ALA A 160 -16.09 16.74 3.25
N ASP A 161 -14.81 17.11 3.19
CA ASP A 161 -14.26 17.88 2.08
C ASP A 161 -14.49 17.13 0.75
N PRO A 162 -15.34 17.66 -0.15
CA PRO A 162 -15.68 16.96 -1.40
C PRO A 162 -14.46 16.70 -2.31
N GLY A 163 -13.40 17.49 -2.16
CA GLY A 163 -12.16 17.37 -2.91
C GLY A 163 -11.13 16.42 -2.27
N ALA A 164 -11.29 16.00 -1.01
CA ALA A 164 -10.31 15.18 -0.30
C ALA A 164 -10.04 13.84 -0.99
N ARG A 165 -11.09 13.17 -1.49
CA ARG A 165 -10.93 11.92 -2.25
C ARG A 165 -10.17 12.15 -3.55
N SER A 166 -10.51 13.19 -4.30
CA SER A 166 -9.81 13.53 -5.55
C SER A 166 -8.33 13.83 -5.30
N ARG A 167 -8.01 14.60 -4.25
CA ARG A 167 -6.62 14.86 -3.86
C ARG A 167 -5.88 13.61 -3.41
N ALA A 168 -6.54 12.70 -2.69
CA ALA A 168 -5.96 11.40 -2.34
C ALA A 168 -5.65 10.54 -3.57
N ILE A 169 -6.55 10.50 -4.56
CA ILE A 169 -6.33 9.78 -5.82
C ILE A 169 -5.15 10.38 -6.58
N VAL A 170 -5.10 11.71 -6.74
CA VAL A 170 -4.01 12.40 -7.43
C VAL A 170 -2.69 12.15 -6.69
N LEU A 171 -2.66 12.31 -5.36
CA LEU A 171 -1.47 12.06 -4.56
C LEU A 171 -0.99 10.62 -4.73
N LEU A 172 -1.88 9.63 -4.63
CA LEU A 172 -1.51 8.23 -4.84
C LEU A 172 -0.94 8.01 -6.24
N ALA A 173 -1.56 8.57 -7.29
CA ALA A 173 -1.07 8.46 -8.65
C ALA A 173 0.34 9.06 -8.80
N THR A 174 0.60 10.22 -8.20
CA THR A 174 1.93 10.86 -8.19
C THR A 174 2.95 10.03 -7.43
N LEU A 175 2.61 9.54 -6.24
CA LEU A 175 3.50 8.72 -5.41
C LEU A 175 3.84 7.40 -6.13
N ALA A 176 2.82 6.63 -6.53
CA ALA A 176 3.00 5.34 -7.16
C ALA A 176 3.69 5.46 -8.53
N GLY A 177 3.27 6.41 -9.36
CA GLY A 177 3.85 6.66 -10.68
C GLY A 177 5.31 7.12 -10.58
N GLY A 178 5.60 8.10 -9.73
CA GLY A 178 6.96 8.60 -9.51
C GLY A 178 7.92 7.52 -9.03
N LEU A 179 7.51 6.71 -8.05
CA LEU A 179 8.33 5.60 -7.55
C LEU A 179 8.50 4.49 -8.59
N SER A 180 7.44 4.14 -9.32
CA SER A 180 7.48 3.09 -10.35
C SER A 180 8.43 3.47 -11.49
N LEU A 181 8.30 4.70 -12.03
CA LEU A 181 9.17 5.21 -13.09
C LEU A 181 10.62 5.31 -12.60
N ALA A 182 10.86 5.86 -11.40
CA ALA A 182 12.21 5.97 -10.86
C ALA A 182 12.89 4.60 -10.74
N ARG A 183 12.18 3.56 -10.30
CA ARG A 183 12.69 2.19 -10.24
C ARG A 183 13.03 1.62 -11.61
N SER A 184 12.18 1.86 -12.61
CA SER A 184 12.32 1.27 -13.94
C SER A 184 13.62 1.67 -14.65
N VAL A 185 14.14 2.86 -14.35
CA VAL A 185 15.36 3.39 -14.98
C VAL A 185 16.59 3.35 -14.07
N ALA A 186 16.42 3.02 -12.78
CA ALA A 186 17.48 3.15 -11.76
C ALA A 186 18.78 2.43 -12.11
N ALA A 187 18.70 1.23 -12.70
CA ALA A 187 19.88 0.42 -13.03
C ALA A 187 20.66 0.93 -14.26
N VAL A 188 20.03 1.71 -15.13
CA VAL A 188 20.60 2.12 -16.44
C VAL A 188 20.78 3.64 -16.57
N ASN A 189 19.99 4.42 -15.84
CA ASN A 189 20.02 5.88 -15.83
C ASN A 189 19.67 6.41 -14.43
N PRO A 190 20.63 6.36 -13.48
CA PRO A 190 20.41 6.81 -12.10
C PRO A 190 20.11 8.32 -12.02
N THR A 191 20.67 9.15 -12.91
CA THR A 191 20.37 10.58 -12.96
C THR A 191 18.89 10.84 -13.24
N LEU A 192 18.32 10.19 -14.25
CA LEU A 192 16.88 10.27 -14.54
C LEU A 192 16.03 9.69 -13.39
N SER A 193 16.50 8.61 -12.76
CA SER A 193 15.82 8.02 -11.59
C SER A 193 15.68 9.02 -10.45
N ASP A 194 16.76 9.73 -10.11
CA ASP A 194 16.79 10.72 -9.04
C ASP A 194 15.98 11.98 -9.40
N GLU A 195 16.00 12.38 -10.67
CA GLU A 195 15.15 13.46 -11.20
C GLU A 195 13.66 13.14 -11.03
N LEU A 196 13.22 11.93 -11.43
CA LEU A 196 11.84 11.46 -11.29
C LEU A 196 11.37 11.48 -9.83
N LEU A 197 12.20 11.00 -8.89
CA LEU A 197 11.88 11.08 -7.46
C LEU A 197 11.75 12.53 -6.99
N THR A 198 12.67 13.39 -7.41
CA THR A 198 12.71 14.80 -7.00
C THR A 198 11.48 15.56 -7.48
N VAL A 199 11.14 15.44 -8.76
CA VAL A 199 9.98 16.12 -9.37
C VAL A 199 8.68 15.58 -8.78
N ALA A 200 8.51 14.26 -8.69
CA ALA A 200 7.31 13.68 -8.11
C ALA A 200 7.12 14.10 -6.64
N ARG A 201 8.22 14.19 -5.86
CA ARG A 201 8.17 14.60 -4.46
C ARG A 201 7.76 16.05 -4.32
N ALA A 202 8.32 16.94 -5.14
CA ALA A 202 7.95 18.35 -5.15
C ALA A 202 6.45 18.54 -5.45
N GLN A 203 5.92 17.83 -6.46
CA GLN A 203 4.49 17.90 -6.82
C GLN A 203 3.59 17.32 -5.71
N ALA A 204 3.96 16.17 -5.14
CA ALA A 204 3.22 15.57 -4.04
C ALA A 204 3.17 16.49 -2.80
N LEU A 205 4.29 17.15 -2.46
CA LEU A 205 4.34 18.12 -1.36
C LEU A 205 3.50 19.36 -1.64
N ALA A 206 3.48 19.87 -2.88
CA ALA A 206 2.62 20.99 -3.26
C ALA A 206 1.12 20.65 -3.11
N LEU A 207 0.72 19.45 -3.52
CA LEU A 207 -0.64 18.93 -3.31
C LEU A 207 -1.00 18.82 -1.82
N ALA A 208 -0.07 18.33 -0.99
CA ALA A 208 -0.26 18.24 0.46
C ALA A 208 -0.32 19.63 1.14
N GLY A 209 0.36 20.63 0.57
CA GLY A 209 0.37 22.02 1.05
C GLY A 209 -0.91 22.81 0.73
N GLY A 210 -1.81 22.29 -0.10
CA GLY A 210 -3.04 22.96 -0.49
C GLY A 210 -2.88 23.96 -1.64
N SER A 211 -1.81 23.85 -2.45
CA SER A 211 -1.76 24.61 -3.69
C SER A 211 -2.77 24.01 -4.66
N GLU A 212 -3.81 24.76 -5.00
CA GLU A 212 -4.73 24.35 -6.07
C GLU A 212 -3.93 24.18 -7.36
N LEU A 213 -4.10 23.03 -8.01
CA LEU A 213 -3.61 22.80 -9.37
C LEU A 213 -4.33 23.82 -10.26
N GLY A 214 -3.58 24.82 -10.72
CA GLY A 214 -4.04 25.80 -11.70
C GLY A 214 -4.26 25.21 -13.09
#